data_AF-A0A7X4GXY1-F1
#
_entry.id   AF-A0A7X4GXY1-F1
#
_cell.length_a   1.000
_cell.length_b   1.000
_cell.length_c   1.000
_cell.angle_alpha   90.00
_cell.angle_beta   90.00
_cell.angle_gamma   90.00
#
_symmetry.space_group_name_H-M   'P 1'
#
loop_
_entity.id
_entity.type
_entity.pdbx_description
1 polymer ?
#
loop_
_entity_poly.entity_id
_entity_poly.type
_entity_poly.pdbx_seq_one_letter_code
_entity_poly.pdbx_strand_id
1 'polypeptide(L)'
;MELFNKSGVLVSAVLVIVGALIACQAQEDAIPSSTVIEAAAMQLSPSGQPAAERRLQEWADQGSPVAQRELALRYLAQPDKRREAMQLFERAASAGDAQAAVGLVGMSHGAGNAASVGSAGAALNASRVIKEATTANYVAH
;
A
#
# COMPACT_ATOMS: atom_id res chain seq x y z
N MET A 1 8.42 44.89 48.10
CA MET A 1 9.09 43.75 47.44
C MET A 1 8.11 42.67 46.93
N GLU A 2 6.84 42.97 46.70
CA GLU A 2 5.85 41.94 46.28
C GLU A 2 5.54 41.91 44.77
N LEU A 3 5.89 42.97 44.04
CA LEU A 3 5.63 43.09 42.60
C LEU A 3 6.51 42.13 41.78
N PHE A 4 7.78 41.95 42.14
CA PHE A 4 8.71 41.04 41.46
C PHE A 4 8.35 39.56 41.60
N ASN A 5 7.71 39.16 42.70
CA ASN A 5 7.25 37.80 42.90
C ASN A 5 6.05 37.47 41.99
N LYS A 6 5.10 38.42 41.86
CA LYS A 6 3.92 38.25 41.00
C LYS A 6 4.30 38.21 39.52
N SER A 7 5.21 39.07 39.07
CA SER A 7 5.67 39.07 37.68
C SER A 7 6.51 37.83 37.33
N GLY A 8 7.34 37.32 38.25
CA GLY A 8 8.07 36.06 38.04
C GLY A 8 7.16 34.83 37.94
N VAL A 9 6.10 34.76 38.76
CA VAL A 9 5.09 33.69 38.70
C VAL A 9 4.28 33.75 37.40
N LEU A 10 3.95 34.95 36.91
CA LEU A 10 3.26 35.09 35.63
C LEU A 10 4.13 34.67 34.44
N VAL A 11 5.41 35.05 34.41
CA VAL A 11 6.33 34.67 33.34
C VAL A 11 6.58 33.16 33.30
N SER A 12 6.75 32.53 34.46
CA SER A 12 6.92 31.07 34.56
C SER A 12 5.64 30.32 34.17
N ALA A 13 4.46 30.78 34.59
CA ALA A 13 3.19 30.18 34.18
C ALA A 13 2.95 30.27 32.67
N VAL A 14 3.28 31.43 32.05
CA VAL A 14 3.17 31.60 30.60
C VAL A 14 4.14 30.68 29.86
N LEU A 15 5.39 30.54 30.32
CA LEU A 15 6.36 29.62 29.73
C LEU A 15 5.93 28.16 29.84
N VAL A 16 5.33 27.75 30.96
CA VAL A 16 4.81 26.38 31.14
C VAL A 16 3.63 26.12 30.20
N ILE A 17 2.71 27.07 30.05
CA ILE A 17 1.57 26.96 29.14
C ILE A 17 2.05 26.90 27.68
N VAL A 18 2.98 27.77 27.28
CA VAL A 18 3.56 27.76 25.93
C VAL A 18 4.32 26.46 25.66
N GLY A 19 5.10 25.97 26.62
CA GLY A 19 5.78 24.68 26.52
C GLY A 19 4.83 23.50 26.37
N ALA A 20 3.72 23.49 27.12
CA ALA A 20 2.67 22.47 27.01
C ALA A 20 1.95 22.52 25.65
N LEU A 21 1.71 23.73 25.11
CA LEU A 21 1.11 23.89 23.78
C LEU A 21 2.03 23.41 22.66
N ILE A 22 3.35 23.65 22.78
CA ILE A 22 4.34 23.14 21.82
C ILE A 22 4.42 21.60 21.87
N ALA A 23 4.33 21.00 23.07
CA ALA A 23 4.32 19.55 23.22
C ALA A 23 3.07 18.89 22.60
N CYS A 24 1.91 19.55 22.65
CA CYS A 24 0.70 19.05 21.96
C CYS A 24 0.85 19.03 20.43
N GLN A 25 1.57 19.99 19.84
CA GLN A 25 1.80 20.05 18.39
C GLN A 25 2.86 19.02 17.93
N ALA A 26 3.71 18.53 18.83
CA ALA A 26 4.72 17.53 18.51
C ALA A 26 4.18 16.09 18.48
N GLN A 27 2.91 15.86 18.86
CA GLN A 27 2.28 14.54 18.84
C GLN A 27 1.82 14.11 17.43
N GLU A 28 2.04 14.93 16.41
CA GLU A 28 1.69 14.64 15.01
C GLU A 28 2.62 13.62 14.32
N ASP A 29 3.75 13.26 14.94
CA ASP A 29 4.72 12.26 14.43
C ASP A 29 4.48 10.82 14.94
N ALA A 30 3.42 10.58 15.71
CA ALA A 30 3.06 9.22 16.10
C ALA A 30 2.27 8.55 14.96
N ILE A 31 2.76 7.41 14.46
CA ILE A 31 2.04 6.56 13.52
C ILE A 31 0.62 6.34 14.07
N PRO A 32 -0.43 6.79 13.37
CA PRO A 32 -1.79 6.73 13.89
C PRO A 32 -2.28 5.28 13.93
N SER A 33 -3.33 5.03 14.72
CA SER A 33 -3.91 3.68 14.83
C SER A 33 -4.36 3.13 13.46
N SER A 34 -4.34 1.80 13.30
CA SER A 34 -4.74 1.10 12.06
C SER A 34 -6.05 1.62 11.48
N THR A 35 -7.05 1.86 12.33
CA THR A 35 -8.38 2.35 11.92
C THR A 35 -8.32 3.71 11.24
N VAL A 36 -7.45 4.61 11.71
CA VAL A 36 -7.28 5.95 11.12
C VAL A 36 -6.60 5.85 9.76
N ILE A 37 -5.61 4.97 9.65
CA ILE A 37 -4.90 4.70 8.39
C ILE A 37 -5.85 4.13 7.34
N GLU A 38 -6.66 3.13 7.73
CA GLU A 38 -7.67 2.52 6.86
C GLU A 38 -8.78 3.50 6.50
N ALA A 39 -9.24 4.33 7.44
CA ALA A 39 -10.22 5.38 7.16
C ALA A 39 -9.66 6.43 6.17
N ALA A 40 -8.39 6.79 6.30
CA ALA A 40 -7.72 7.65 5.34
C ALA A 40 -7.60 6.96 3.98
N ALA A 41 -7.31 5.66 3.95
CA ALA A 41 -7.26 4.87 2.72
C ALA A 41 -8.63 4.81 2.02
N MET A 42 -9.73 4.69 2.77
CA MET A 42 -11.10 4.73 2.21
C MET A 42 -11.44 6.08 1.57
N GLN A 43 -10.78 7.18 1.98
CA GLN A 43 -10.95 8.49 1.35
C GLN A 43 -10.21 8.63 0.00
N LEU A 44 -9.34 7.67 -0.36
CA LEU A 44 -8.82 7.53 -1.73
C LEU A 44 -9.92 6.96 -2.65
N SER A 45 -10.90 7.78 -2.99
CA SER A 45 -11.84 7.51 -4.07
C SER A 45 -11.11 7.35 -5.42
N PRO A 46 -11.73 6.74 -6.46
CA PRO A 46 -11.15 6.59 -7.79
C PRO A 46 -10.68 7.91 -8.42
N SER A 47 -11.30 9.03 -8.02
CA SER A 47 -10.97 10.40 -8.40
C SER A 47 -9.64 10.91 -7.82
N GLY A 48 -8.98 10.12 -6.95
CA GLY A 48 -7.61 10.34 -6.46
C GLY A 48 -7.45 11.64 -5.69
N GLN A 49 -7.60 11.61 -4.36
CA GLN A 49 -7.15 12.72 -3.54
C GLN A 49 -5.63 12.60 -3.32
N PRO A 50 -4.78 13.39 -4.01
CA PRO A 50 -3.33 13.27 -3.91
C PRO A 50 -2.79 13.61 -2.52
N ALA A 51 -3.60 14.25 -1.67
CA ALA A 51 -3.27 14.52 -0.28
C ALA A 51 -3.39 13.27 0.61
N ALA A 52 -4.38 12.41 0.36
CA ALA A 52 -4.58 11.18 1.12
C ALA A 52 -3.51 10.13 0.77
N GLU A 53 -3.12 10.04 -0.51
CA GLU A 53 -2.01 9.20 -0.95
C GLU A 53 -0.68 9.63 -0.32
N ARG A 54 -0.41 10.95 -0.27
CA ARG A 54 0.79 11.49 0.37
C ARG A 54 0.87 11.13 1.86
N ARG A 55 -0.24 11.24 2.60
CA ARG A 55 -0.26 10.84 4.02
C ARG A 55 -0.04 9.33 4.22
N LEU A 56 -0.65 8.50 3.37
CA LEU A 56 -0.38 7.07 3.40
C LEU A 56 1.11 6.77 3.13
N GLN A 57 1.72 7.50 2.21
CA GLN A 57 3.14 7.36 1.92
C GLN A 57 4.01 7.77 3.11
N GLU A 58 3.70 8.91 3.75
CA GLU A 58 4.38 9.35 4.98
C GLU A 58 4.30 8.29 6.09
N TRP A 59 3.12 7.71 6.34
CA TRP A 59 2.97 6.66 7.35
C TRP A 59 3.64 5.34 6.95
N ALA A 60 3.66 5.02 5.65
CA ALA A 60 4.37 3.85 5.15
C ALA A 60 5.89 4.00 5.32
N ASP A 61 6.43 5.20 5.11
CA ASP A 61 7.83 5.55 5.30
C ASP A 61 8.22 5.57 6.79
N GLN A 62 7.29 5.95 7.68
CA GLN A 62 7.43 5.80 9.14
C GLN A 62 7.39 4.33 9.59
N GLY A 63 7.10 3.39 8.70
CA GLY A 63 7.14 1.94 8.98
C GLY A 63 5.79 1.34 9.36
N SER A 64 4.67 2.03 9.15
CA SER A 64 3.35 1.47 9.40
C SER A 64 3.04 0.31 8.44
N PRO A 65 2.87 -0.93 8.93
CA PRO A 65 2.56 -2.07 8.07
C PRO A 65 1.22 -1.92 7.36
N VAL A 66 0.25 -1.31 8.04
CA VAL A 66 -1.09 -1.04 7.53
C VAL A 66 -1.03 -0.02 6.39
N ALA A 67 -0.27 1.06 6.56
CA ALA A 67 -0.15 2.07 5.51
C ALA A 67 0.57 1.54 4.28
N GLN A 68 1.61 0.72 4.48
CA GLN A 68 2.31 0.03 3.40
C GLN A 68 1.37 -0.89 2.61
N ARG A 69 0.51 -1.66 3.31
CA ARG A 69 -0.50 -2.51 2.70
C ARG A 69 -1.52 -1.72 1.88
N GLU A 70 -2.10 -0.66 2.42
CA GLU A 70 -3.09 0.16 1.72
C GLU A 70 -2.48 0.86 0.48
N LEU A 71 -1.26 1.36 0.60
CA LEU A 71 -0.52 1.95 -0.53
C LEU A 71 -0.22 0.90 -1.61
N ALA A 72 0.15 -0.33 -1.21
CA ALA A 72 0.39 -1.43 -2.13
C ALA A 72 -0.87 -1.84 -2.90
N LEU A 73 -2.04 -1.89 -2.25
CA LEU A 73 -3.33 -2.15 -2.91
C LEU A 73 -3.64 -1.09 -3.97
N ARG A 74 -3.32 0.19 -3.70
CA ARG A 74 -3.47 1.26 -4.69
C ARG A 74 -2.53 1.09 -5.87
N TYR A 75 -1.28 0.71 -5.61
CA TYR A 75 -0.27 0.53 -6.66
C TYR A 75 -0.54 -0.72 -7.49
N LEU A 76 -1.22 -1.74 -6.95
CA LEU A 76 -1.69 -2.89 -7.72
C LEU A 76 -2.67 -2.52 -8.82
N ALA A 77 -3.49 -1.48 -8.62
CA ALA A 77 -4.41 -0.98 -9.65
C ALA A 77 -3.67 -0.28 -10.82
N GLN A 78 -2.37 0.00 -10.67
CA GLN A 78 -1.53 0.64 -11.68
C GLN A 78 -0.50 -0.37 -12.21
N PRO A 79 -0.57 -0.78 -13.49
CA PRO A 79 0.33 -1.82 -14.02
C PRO A 79 1.82 -1.45 -13.89
N ASP A 80 2.15 -0.17 -14.05
CA ASP A 80 3.52 0.33 -13.98
C ASP A 80 4.13 0.25 -12.57
N LYS A 81 3.29 0.38 -11.53
CA LYS A 81 3.70 0.38 -10.13
C LYS A 81 3.63 -0.99 -9.46
N ARG A 82 3.34 -2.06 -10.22
CA ARG A 82 3.19 -3.41 -9.66
C ARG A 82 4.41 -3.89 -8.88
N ARG A 83 5.62 -3.54 -9.32
CA ARG A 83 6.86 -3.90 -8.60
C ARG A 83 6.99 -3.18 -7.26
N GLU A 84 6.64 -1.90 -7.23
CA GLU A 84 6.62 -1.11 -6.00
C GLU A 84 5.55 -1.62 -5.01
N ALA A 85 4.38 -2.03 -5.52
CA ALA A 85 3.34 -2.67 -4.71
C ALA A 85 3.87 -3.95 -4.03
N MET A 86 4.62 -4.77 -4.76
CA MET A 86 5.21 -5.99 -4.22
C MET A 86 6.17 -5.70 -3.06
N GLN A 87 7.07 -4.72 -3.23
CA GLN A 87 8.01 -4.33 -2.19
C GLN A 87 7.33 -3.74 -0.94
N LEU A 88 6.21 -3.03 -1.12
CA LEU A 88 5.42 -2.52 0.00
C LEU A 88 4.75 -3.66 0.76
N PHE A 89 4.16 -4.63 0.08
CA PHE A 89 3.61 -5.81 0.74
C PHE A 89 4.67 -6.68 1.41
N GLU A 90 5.86 -6.85 0.81
CA GLU A 90 6.98 -7.57 1.43
C GLU A 90 7.40 -6.94 2.75
N ARG A 91 7.53 -5.60 2.78
CA ARG A 91 7.84 -4.86 4.01
C ARG A 91 6.75 -5.03 5.07
N ALA A 92 5.48 -4.86 4.68
CA ALA A 92 4.35 -5.00 5.59
C ALA A 92 4.22 -6.44 6.15
N ALA A 93 4.38 -7.45 5.29
CA ALA A 93 4.35 -8.86 5.68
C ALA A 93 5.53 -9.21 6.61
N SER A 94 6.72 -8.70 6.33
CA SER A 94 7.90 -8.87 7.19
C SER A 94 7.72 -8.21 8.56
N ALA A 95 6.92 -7.15 8.64
CA ALA A 95 6.51 -6.49 9.88
C ALA A 95 5.32 -7.18 10.60
N GLY A 96 4.83 -8.30 10.06
CA GLY A 96 3.77 -9.12 10.68
C GLY A 96 2.34 -8.87 10.17
N ASP A 97 2.16 -8.09 9.10
CA ASP A 97 0.84 -7.89 8.51
C ASP A 97 0.39 -9.12 7.71
N ALA A 98 -0.55 -9.88 8.27
CA ALA A 98 -1.08 -11.08 7.65
C ALA A 98 -1.84 -10.79 6.33
N GLN A 99 -2.49 -9.63 6.21
CA GLN A 99 -3.22 -9.27 4.99
C GLN A 99 -2.25 -8.94 3.85
N ALA A 100 -1.11 -8.32 4.15
CA ALA A 100 -0.04 -8.08 3.19
C ALA A 100 0.57 -9.40 2.69
N ALA A 101 0.77 -10.37 3.57
CA ALA A 101 1.24 -11.71 3.19
C ALA A 101 0.26 -12.40 2.22
N VAL A 102 -1.05 -12.30 2.48
CA VAL A 102 -2.09 -12.78 1.55
C VAL A 102 -2.03 -12.03 0.21
N GLY A 103 -1.79 -10.71 0.23
CA GLY A 103 -1.57 -9.90 -0.96
C GLY A 103 -0.42 -10.39 -1.83
N LEU A 104 0.73 -10.75 -1.24
CA LEU A 104 1.89 -11.31 -1.95
C LEU A 104 1.56 -12.63 -2.65
N VAL A 105 0.83 -13.52 -1.97
CA VAL A 105 0.38 -14.79 -2.58
C VAL A 105 -0.57 -14.53 -3.74
N GLY A 106 -1.48 -13.56 -3.61
CA GLY A 106 -2.36 -13.15 -4.71
C GLY A 106 -1.58 -12.63 -5.93
N MET A 107 -0.52 -11.85 -5.70
CA MET A 107 0.33 -11.31 -6.75
C MET A 107 1.13 -12.40 -7.48
N SER A 108 1.67 -13.38 -6.76
CA SER A 108 2.44 -14.47 -7.36
C SER A 108 1.56 -15.39 -8.22
N HIS A 109 0.32 -15.67 -7.78
CA HIS A 109 -0.64 -16.45 -8.56
C HIS A 109 -1.18 -15.68 -9.78
N GLY A 110 -1.40 -14.36 -9.66
CA GLY A 110 -1.78 -13.51 -10.79
C GLY A 110 -0.70 -13.42 -11.89
N ALA A 111 0.58 -13.50 -11.53
CA ALA A 111 1.68 -13.63 -12.49
C ALA A 111 1.73 -15.02 -13.15
N GLY A 112 1.39 -16.08 -12.39
CA GLY A 112 1.30 -17.46 -12.89
C GLY A 112 0.19 -17.69 -13.93
N ASN A 113 -0.95 -16.99 -13.81
CA ASN A 113 -2.03 -17.08 -14.80
C ASN A 113 -1.66 -16.47 -16.17
N ALA A 114 -0.84 -15.41 -16.20
CA ALA A 114 -0.36 -14.85 -17.47
C ALA A 114 0.64 -15.79 -18.19
N ALA A 115 1.51 -16.46 -17.43
CA ALA A 115 2.48 -17.42 -17.97
C ALA A 115 1.84 -18.76 -18.39
N SER A 116 0.83 -19.24 -17.65
CA SER A 116 0.11 -20.49 -17.97
C SER A 116 -0.87 -20.35 -19.13
N VAL A 117 -1.53 -19.20 -19.31
CA VAL A 117 -2.38 -18.95 -20.49
C VAL A 117 -1.55 -18.88 -21.78
N GLY A 118 -0.32 -18.34 -21.72
CA GLY A 118 0.61 -18.35 -22.86
C GLY A 118 1.07 -19.75 -23.26
N SER A 119 1.34 -20.63 -22.29
CA SER A 119 1.77 -22.01 -22.56
C SER A 119 0.60 -22.94 -22.95
N ALA A 120 -0.57 -22.78 -22.32
CA ALA A 120 -1.78 -23.52 -22.67
C ALA A 120 -2.32 -23.12 -24.05
N GLY A 121 -2.30 -21.84 -24.41
CA GLY A 121 -2.69 -21.36 -25.74
C GLY A 121 -1.78 -21.88 -26.86
N ALA A 122 -0.47 -21.99 -26.61
CA ALA A 122 0.48 -22.58 -27.55
C ALA A 122 0.26 -24.09 -27.73
N ALA A 123 0.01 -24.83 -26.65
CA ALA A 123 -0.26 -26.27 -26.70
C ALA A 123 -1.60 -26.61 -27.40
N LEU A 124 -2.64 -25.79 -27.19
CA LEU A 124 -3.94 -25.96 -27.83
C LEU A 124 -3.89 -25.63 -29.34
N ASN A 125 -3.14 -24.59 -29.73
CA ASN A 125 -2.92 -24.27 -31.15
C ASN A 125 -2.12 -25.36 -31.87
N ALA A 126 -1.06 -25.88 -31.26
CA ALA A 126 -0.29 -26.99 -31.83
C ALA A 126 -1.15 -28.25 -32.01
N SER A 127 -1.99 -28.56 -31.03
CA SER A 127 -2.94 -29.69 -31.10
C SER A 127 -3.98 -29.53 -32.20
N ARG A 128 -4.40 -28.30 -32.51
CA ARG A 128 -5.36 -27.98 -33.58
C ARG A 128 -4.75 -28.14 -34.97
N VAL A 129 -3.53 -27.65 -35.17
CA VAL A 129 -2.80 -27.75 -36.45
C VAL A 129 -2.53 -29.20 -36.84
N ILE A 130 -2.21 -30.07 -35.86
CA ILE A 130 -1.96 -31.50 -36.13
C ILE A 130 -3.25 -32.22 -36.57
N LYS A 131 -4.41 -31.83 -36.01
CA LYS A 131 -5.70 -32.43 -36.36
C LYS A 131 -6.16 -32.03 -37.77
N GLU A 132 -5.88 -30.80 -38.18
CA GLU A 132 -6.18 -30.31 -39.53
C GLU A 132 -5.26 -30.96 -40.59
N ALA A 133 -3.96 -31.12 -40.30
CA ALA A 133 -3.02 -31.80 -41.20
C ALA A 133 -3.38 -33.29 -41.43
N THR A 134 -3.93 -33.96 -40.42
CA THR A 134 -4.36 -35.36 -40.54
C THR A 134 -5.68 -35.49 -41.34
N THR A 135 -6.55 -34.48 -41.26
CA THR A 135 -7.85 -34.49 -41.96
C THR A 135 -7.70 -34.11 -43.44
N ALA A 136 -6.77 -33.20 -43.77
CA ALA A 136 -6.50 -32.82 -45.16
C ALA A 136 -5.88 -33.95 -45.99
N ASN A 137 -5.22 -34.92 -45.36
CA ASN A 137 -4.59 -36.05 -46.05
C ASN A 137 -5.53 -37.24 -46.32
N TYR A 138 -6.82 -37.15 -45.93
CA TYR A 138 -7.79 -38.25 -46.09
C TYR A 138 -8.82 -38.01 -47.22
N VAL A 139 -8.72 -36.91 -47.99
CA VAL A 139 -9.71 -36.52 -49.02
C VAL A 139 -9.17 -36.69 -50.46
N ALA A 140 -7.97 -37.25 -50.63
CA ALA A 140 -7.44 -37.55 -51.95
C ALA A 140 -7.29 -39.06 -52.14
N HIS A 141 -8.39 -39.75 -52.45
CA HIS A 141 -8.44 -40.97 -53.26
C HIS A 141 -9.89 -41.28 -53.67
#